data_AF-A0AAV5CD68-F1
#
_entry.id   AF-A0AAV5CD68-F1
#
_cell.length_a   1.000
_cell.length_b   1.000
_cell.length_c   1.000
_cell.angle_alpha   90.00
_cell.angle_beta   90.00
_cell.angle_gamma   90.00
#
_symmetry.space_group_name_H-M   'P 1'
#
loop_
_entity.id
_entity.type
_entity.pdbx_description
1 polymer ?
#
loop_
_entity_poly.entity_id
_entity_poly.type
_entity_poly.pdbx_seq_one_letter_code
_entity_poly.pdbx_strand_id
1 'polypeptide(L)'
;MAAAPPPRMLLVVALAVACCLVQLAAGDTNGVFEPCSDARIQRGDGFTFGVVFAGYSSFFSGQTQLSPCDRRLNLASSAQLAVFRPKVDEISLLTVNTTTGFNPASVGGYMVAFAGRKYAARSPPIFVSNSSFTVSSFTLVLEFNKGRLQNLHWKKDGCDACSGKSNFVCLGKQTCAIRTQSCKNQGPVDCSIGIQLAFSGTDKHESVLNSWYEVSNLRQYSLYGLYSNLKDTLSGQFNKFF
;
A
#
# COMPACT_ATOMS: atom_id res chain seq x y z
N MET A 1 3.80 29.70 53.65
CA MET A 1 4.91 28.72 53.70
C MET A 1 4.37 27.41 53.18
N ALA A 2 4.74 27.01 51.95
CA ALA A 2 4.28 25.75 51.37
C ALA A 2 5.12 24.59 51.92
N ALA A 3 4.48 23.55 52.45
CA ALA A 3 5.13 22.40 53.04
C ALA A 3 5.84 21.55 51.96
N ALA A 4 7.09 21.18 52.22
CA ALA A 4 7.87 20.32 51.34
C ALA A 4 7.29 18.88 51.34
N PRO A 5 7.11 18.24 50.17
CA PRO A 5 6.54 16.90 50.10
C PRO A 5 7.52 15.83 50.64
N PRO A 6 7.01 14.71 51.20
CA PRO A 6 7.83 13.67 51.78
C PRO A 6 8.66 12.91 50.73
N PRO A 7 9.83 12.37 51.08
CA PRO A 7 10.82 11.82 50.14
C PRO A 7 10.31 10.62 49.31
N ARG A 8 9.32 9.87 49.83
CA ARG A 8 8.67 8.78 49.08
C ARG A 8 7.79 9.28 47.94
N MET A 9 7.17 10.46 48.10
CA MET A 9 6.33 11.08 47.08
C MET A 9 7.19 11.63 45.93
N LEU A 10 8.39 12.14 46.24
CA LEU A 10 9.39 12.54 45.25
C LEU A 10 9.89 11.36 44.40
N LEU A 11 10.09 10.18 45.00
CA LEU A 11 10.55 8.98 44.27
C LEU A 11 9.46 8.43 43.33
N VAL A 12 8.19 8.42 43.77
CA VAL A 12 7.05 7.99 42.94
C VAL A 12 6.80 8.97 41.79
N VAL A 13 6.92 10.28 42.04
CA VAL A 13 6.83 11.29 40.99
C VAL A 13 8.01 11.19 40.01
N ALA A 14 9.23 10.93 40.49
CA ALA A 14 10.39 10.72 39.63
C ALA A 14 10.26 9.47 38.75
N LEU A 15 9.73 8.35 39.29
CA LEU A 15 9.43 7.16 38.49
C LEU A 15 8.28 7.38 37.51
N ALA A 16 7.23 8.12 37.90
CA ALA A 16 6.11 8.44 37.00
C ALA A 16 6.54 9.37 35.87
N VAL A 17 7.39 10.38 36.14
CA VAL A 17 7.96 11.26 35.13
C VAL A 17 8.95 10.52 34.24
N ALA A 18 9.77 9.61 34.79
CA ALA A 18 10.65 8.74 34.00
C ALA A 18 9.85 7.81 33.08
N CYS A 19 8.74 7.21 33.56
CA CYS A 19 7.83 6.41 32.73
C CYS A 19 7.10 7.24 31.67
N CYS A 20 6.77 8.51 31.95
CA CYS A 20 6.19 9.43 30.97
C CYS A 20 7.20 9.88 29.90
N LEU A 21 8.51 9.91 30.22
CA LEU A 21 9.57 10.27 29.25
C LEU A 21 9.93 9.12 28.30
N VAL A 22 9.45 7.89 28.53
CA VAL A 22 9.58 6.76 27.58
C VAL A 22 8.46 6.77 26.52
N GLN A 23 7.65 7.82 26.45
CA GLN A 23 6.97 8.16 25.21
C GLN A 23 8.00 8.72 24.21
N LEU A 24 8.91 7.85 23.76
CA LEU A 24 9.47 7.98 22.42
C LEU A 24 8.26 7.97 21.50
N ALA A 25 7.78 9.16 21.14
CA ALA A 25 7.07 9.34 19.91
C ALA A 25 7.89 8.56 18.89
N ALA A 26 7.36 7.43 18.41
CA ALA A 26 7.85 6.76 17.23
C ALA A 26 7.54 7.70 16.06
N GLY A 27 8.26 8.82 16.05
CA GLY A 27 8.17 9.89 15.11
C GLY A 27 8.84 9.40 13.85
N ASP A 28 8.23 9.78 12.75
CA ASP A 28 8.76 9.53 11.44
C ASP A 28 10.08 10.28 11.26
N THR A 29 11.18 9.52 11.17
CA THR A 29 12.54 10.05 11.01
C THR A 29 12.99 10.13 9.55
N ASN A 30 12.15 9.69 8.61
CA ASN A 30 12.49 9.64 7.20
C ASN A 30 11.99 10.88 6.46
N GLY A 31 12.88 11.86 6.24
CA GLY A 31 12.55 13.09 5.49
C GLY A 31 12.37 12.93 3.97
N VAL A 32 12.38 11.70 3.43
CA VAL A 32 12.23 11.48 1.98
C VAL A 32 10.75 11.41 1.59
N PHE A 33 10.30 12.40 0.82
CA PHE A 33 8.93 12.50 0.32
C PHE A 33 8.81 12.22 -1.18
N GLU A 34 9.92 12.18 -1.91
CA GLU A 34 9.91 11.90 -3.34
C GLU A 34 10.08 10.40 -3.61
N PRO A 35 9.23 9.76 -4.43
CA PRO A 35 9.35 8.34 -4.70
C PRO A 35 10.63 7.98 -5.45
N CYS A 36 11.23 8.93 -6.17
CA CYS A 36 12.50 8.74 -6.89
C CYS A 36 13.75 9.06 -6.06
N SER A 37 13.62 9.27 -4.76
CA SER A 37 14.75 9.51 -3.87
C SER A 37 15.03 8.26 -3.02
N ASP A 38 16.31 7.92 -2.86
CA ASP A 38 16.69 6.73 -2.08
C ASP A 38 16.53 7.04 -0.58
N ALA A 39 15.83 6.16 0.14
CA ALA A 39 15.58 6.28 1.57
C ALA A 39 16.20 5.12 2.36
N ARG A 40 16.48 5.35 3.64
CA ARG A 40 16.85 4.30 4.60
C ARG A 40 15.97 4.40 5.83
N ILE A 41 15.06 3.45 5.99
CA ILE A 41 13.99 3.53 6.98
C ILE A 41 14.30 2.76 8.27
N GLN A 42 13.64 3.15 9.35
CA GLN A 42 13.41 2.32 10.52
C GLN A 42 11.92 1.95 10.65
N ARG A 43 11.61 0.95 11.49
CA ARG A 43 10.23 0.62 11.83
C ARG A 43 9.50 1.87 12.35
N GLY A 44 8.29 2.11 11.85
CA GLY A 44 7.48 3.28 12.21
C GLY A 44 7.77 4.57 11.43
N ASP A 45 8.79 4.61 10.56
CA ASP A 45 8.97 5.73 9.62
C ASP A 45 7.87 5.75 8.56
N GLY A 46 7.63 6.92 7.96
CA GLY A 46 6.89 7.01 6.71
C GLY A 46 7.78 6.59 5.53
N PHE A 47 7.31 5.74 4.63
CA PHE A 47 8.07 5.35 3.44
C PHE A 47 7.36 5.75 2.15
N THR A 48 7.96 6.66 1.38
CA THR A 48 7.36 7.08 0.12
C THR A 48 7.68 6.15 -1.03
N PHE A 49 6.65 5.70 -1.73
CA PHE A 49 6.76 5.00 -3.00
C PHE A 49 5.66 5.47 -3.96
N GLY A 50 5.90 5.27 -5.26
CA GLY A 50 4.94 5.60 -6.30
C GLY A 50 4.30 4.34 -6.90
N VAL A 51 3.08 4.49 -7.40
CA VAL A 51 2.40 3.55 -8.29
C VAL A 51 2.08 4.30 -9.58
N VAL A 52 2.63 3.83 -10.70
CA VAL A 52 2.37 4.42 -12.02
C VAL A 52 1.48 3.49 -12.81
N PHE A 53 0.42 4.04 -13.39
CA PHE A 53 -0.49 3.38 -14.31
C PHE A 53 -0.14 3.76 -15.75
N ALA A 54 0.12 2.77 -16.59
CA ALA A 54 0.44 2.95 -18.01
C ALA A 54 0.15 1.67 -18.81
N GLY A 55 0.44 1.67 -20.11
CA GLY A 55 0.47 0.46 -20.92
C GLY A 55 1.62 -0.46 -20.52
N TYR A 56 1.46 -1.77 -20.71
CA TYR A 56 2.48 -2.76 -20.34
C TYR A 56 3.86 -2.42 -20.92
N SER A 57 3.94 -2.13 -22.22
CA SER A 57 5.18 -1.81 -22.93
C SER A 57 5.81 -0.48 -22.50
N SER A 58 5.04 0.43 -21.89
CA SER A 58 5.54 1.73 -21.43
C SER A 58 6.55 1.64 -20.28
N PHE A 59 6.63 0.48 -19.62
CA PHE A 59 7.61 0.22 -18.55
C PHE A 59 8.93 -0.39 -19.04
N PHE A 60 9.08 -0.59 -20.35
CA PHE A 60 10.22 -1.29 -20.93
C PHE A 60 10.98 -0.41 -21.92
N SER A 61 12.29 -0.63 -21.99
CA SER A 61 13.15 -0.17 -23.08
C SER A 61 13.84 -1.40 -23.68
N GLY A 62 13.40 -1.81 -24.87
CA GLY A 62 13.75 -3.11 -25.43
C GLY A 62 13.18 -4.25 -24.56
N GLN A 63 14.05 -5.17 -24.13
CA GLN A 63 13.68 -6.30 -23.25
C GLN A 63 13.85 -5.98 -21.76
N THR A 64 14.34 -4.79 -21.42
CA THR A 64 14.65 -4.42 -20.03
C THR A 64 13.54 -3.57 -19.44
N GLN A 65 12.92 -4.05 -18.38
CA GLN A 65 12.02 -3.22 -17.57
C GLN A 65 12.85 -2.15 -16.85
N LEU A 66 12.47 -0.88 -16.99
CA LEU A 66 13.14 0.22 -16.29
C LEU A 66 12.28 0.70 -15.10
N SER A 67 12.91 1.40 -14.17
CA SER A 67 12.17 2.10 -13.11
C SER A 67 11.39 3.28 -13.72
N PRO A 68 10.16 3.58 -13.26
CA PRO A 68 9.44 4.80 -13.61
C PRO A 68 10.19 6.11 -13.34
N CYS A 69 11.26 6.08 -12.52
CA CYS A 69 12.17 7.21 -12.34
C CYS A 69 13.18 7.41 -13.48
N ASP A 70 13.26 6.47 -14.43
CA ASP A 70 14.15 6.51 -15.58
C ASP A 70 13.53 7.35 -16.70
N ARG A 71 14.28 8.37 -17.14
CA ARG A 71 13.82 9.35 -18.13
C ARG A 71 13.55 8.72 -19.50
N ARG A 72 14.12 7.54 -19.79
CA ARG A 72 13.94 6.83 -21.06
C ARG A 72 12.52 6.29 -21.27
N LEU A 73 11.72 6.15 -20.22
CA LEU A 73 10.36 5.61 -20.33
C LEU A 73 9.32 6.63 -20.82
N ASN A 74 9.65 7.93 -20.88
CA ASN A 74 8.75 9.01 -21.32
C ASN A 74 7.30 8.92 -20.77
N LEU A 75 7.16 8.60 -19.48
CA LEU A 75 5.85 8.33 -18.84
C LEU A 75 5.02 9.60 -18.61
N ALA A 76 5.62 10.79 -18.65
CA ALA A 76 4.97 12.04 -18.27
C ALA A 76 3.73 12.39 -19.11
N SER A 77 3.63 11.90 -20.35
CA SER A 77 2.54 12.21 -21.27
C SER A 77 1.45 11.15 -21.36
N SER A 78 1.68 9.94 -20.83
CA SER A 78 0.81 8.78 -21.08
C SER A 78 0.52 7.93 -19.85
N ALA A 79 0.93 8.38 -18.66
CA ALA A 79 0.80 7.62 -17.44
C ALA A 79 0.15 8.46 -16.33
N GLN A 80 -0.51 7.77 -15.40
CA GLN A 80 -1.05 8.37 -14.18
C GLN A 80 -0.21 7.94 -12.98
N LEU A 81 0.18 8.89 -12.12
CA LEU A 81 0.95 8.61 -10.90
C LEU A 81 0.06 8.74 -9.66
N ALA A 82 0.17 7.78 -8.75
CA ALA A 82 -0.25 7.89 -7.37
C ALA A 82 0.97 7.74 -6.45
N VAL A 83 1.09 8.59 -5.44
CA VAL A 83 2.19 8.55 -4.47
C VAL A 83 1.62 8.25 -3.10
N PHE A 84 2.24 7.32 -2.40
CA PHE A 84 1.82 6.90 -1.07
C PHE A 84 2.98 6.99 -0.10
N ARG A 85 2.65 7.24 1.16
CA ARG A 85 3.61 7.32 2.25
C ARG A 85 3.09 6.64 3.52
N PRO A 86 2.86 5.33 3.48
CA PRO A 86 2.44 4.56 4.65
C PRO A 86 3.51 4.54 5.74
N LYS A 87 3.09 4.22 6.96
CA LYS A 87 4.00 3.89 8.05
C LYS A 87 4.57 2.49 7.84
N VAL A 88 5.89 2.35 7.99
CA VAL A 88 6.59 1.08 7.82
C VAL A 88 6.20 0.11 8.93
N ASP A 89 5.87 -1.11 8.50
CA ASP A 89 5.44 -2.23 9.35
C ASP A 89 4.09 -2.02 10.05
N GLU A 90 3.24 -1.17 9.46
CA GLU A 90 1.83 -1.03 9.81
C GLU A 90 0.97 -1.56 8.65
N ILE A 91 0.00 -2.42 8.96
CA ILE A 91 -0.94 -2.94 7.95
C ILE A 91 -1.78 -1.77 7.42
N SER A 92 -1.57 -1.45 6.16
CA SER A 92 -2.21 -0.33 5.48
C SER A 92 -2.99 -0.81 4.26
N LEU A 93 -4.18 -0.25 4.04
CA LEU A 93 -4.94 -0.40 2.80
C LEU A 93 -4.96 0.95 2.08
N LEU A 94 -4.24 1.02 0.97
CA LEU A 94 -4.24 2.20 0.11
C LEU A 94 -5.39 2.13 -0.88
N THR A 95 -6.01 3.27 -1.18
CA THR A 95 -7.09 3.34 -2.16
C THR A 95 -6.74 4.32 -3.28
N VAL A 96 -6.84 3.89 -4.53
CA VAL A 96 -6.90 4.76 -5.71
C VAL A 96 -8.34 4.81 -6.18
N ASN A 97 -8.96 5.98 -6.07
CA ASN A 97 -10.33 6.20 -6.54
C ASN A 97 -10.35 6.20 -8.08
N THR A 98 -11.05 5.23 -8.66
CA THR A 98 -11.23 5.11 -10.12
C THR A 98 -12.65 5.48 -10.57
N THR A 99 -13.48 5.99 -9.66
CA THR A 99 -14.89 6.29 -9.94
C THR A 99 -15.12 7.73 -10.40
N THR A 100 -14.30 8.68 -9.93
CA THR A 100 -14.50 10.12 -10.18
C THR A 100 -13.32 10.75 -10.91
N GLY A 101 -13.01 10.26 -12.13
CA GLY A 101 -12.12 10.97 -13.07
C GLY A 101 -10.91 10.19 -13.59
N PHE A 102 -10.50 9.10 -12.94
CA PHE A 102 -9.40 8.25 -13.41
C PHE A 102 -9.90 6.86 -13.81
N ASN A 103 -9.65 6.46 -15.06
CA ASN A 103 -9.89 5.11 -15.54
C ASN A 103 -8.56 4.42 -15.88
N PRO A 104 -8.13 3.38 -15.15
CA PRO A 104 -6.89 2.67 -15.45
C PRO A 104 -6.86 2.08 -16.86
N ALA A 105 -8.01 1.69 -17.42
CA ALA A 105 -8.09 1.17 -18.78
C ALA A 105 -7.72 2.23 -19.84
N SER A 106 -7.95 3.52 -19.59
CA SER A 106 -7.67 4.57 -20.58
C SER A 106 -6.18 4.93 -20.69
N VAL A 107 -5.38 4.61 -19.67
CA VAL A 107 -3.92 4.82 -19.68
C VAL A 107 -3.14 3.55 -20.01
N GLY A 108 -3.81 2.46 -20.39
CA GLY A 108 -3.19 1.23 -20.86
C GLY A 108 -3.32 0.03 -19.91
N GLY A 109 -3.93 0.20 -18.74
CA GLY A 109 -4.48 -0.93 -17.97
C GLY A 109 -3.51 -1.71 -17.09
N TYR A 110 -2.25 -1.28 -16.97
CA TYR A 110 -1.25 -1.90 -16.11
C TYR A 110 -0.73 -0.91 -15.07
N MET A 111 -0.16 -1.43 -13.98
CA MET A 111 0.55 -0.61 -13.01
C MET A 111 1.88 -1.22 -12.55
N VAL A 112 2.80 -0.34 -12.13
CA VAL A 112 4.10 -0.67 -11.53
C VAL A 112 4.27 0.17 -10.26
N ALA A 113 4.65 -0.50 -9.17
CA ALA A 113 5.10 0.17 -7.95
C ALA A 113 6.61 0.38 -8.02
N PHE A 114 7.10 1.51 -7.52
CA PHE A 114 8.52 1.85 -7.58
C PHE A 114 8.95 2.76 -6.43
N ALA A 115 10.23 2.68 -6.05
CA ALA A 115 10.88 3.68 -5.23
C ALA A 115 12.41 3.70 -5.41
N GLY A 116 13.01 4.85 -5.13
CA GLY A 116 14.44 5.11 -5.27
C GLY A 116 14.90 5.39 -6.70
N ARG A 117 16.14 5.83 -6.82
CA ARG A 117 16.79 6.13 -8.12
C ARG A 117 18.11 5.38 -8.29
N LYS A 118 18.95 5.30 -7.25
CA LYS A 118 20.20 4.55 -7.33
C LYS A 118 19.94 3.04 -7.25
N TYR A 119 19.09 2.62 -6.33
CA TYR A 119 18.71 1.21 -6.18
C TYR A 119 17.47 0.87 -7.03
N ALA A 120 16.60 1.86 -7.25
CA ALA A 120 15.50 1.83 -8.24
C ALA A 120 14.66 0.54 -8.20
N ALA A 121 14.25 0.14 -7.00
CA ALA A 121 13.39 -1.01 -6.79
C ALA A 121 12.05 -0.78 -7.48
N ARG A 122 11.55 -1.81 -8.16
CA ARG A 122 10.30 -1.76 -8.93
C ARG A 122 9.64 -3.13 -8.92
N SER A 123 8.31 -3.14 -8.98
CA SER A 123 7.56 -4.37 -9.18
C SER A 123 7.42 -4.71 -10.66
N PRO A 124 7.17 -5.99 -10.99
CA PRO A 124 6.71 -6.35 -12.33
C PRO A 124 5.39 -5.64 -12.66
N PRO A 125 5.13 -5.31 -13.94
CA PRO A 125 3.84 -4.76 -14.34
C PRO A 125 2.72 -5.75 -14.04
N ILE A 126 1.66 -5.27 -13.40
CA ILE A 126 0.47 -6.09 -13.11
C ILE A 126 -0.75 -5.51 -13.83
N PHE A 127 -1.60 -6.40 -14.34
CA PHE A 127 -2.85 -6.02 -14.98
C PHE A 127 -3.82 -5.44 -13.95
N VAL A 128 -4.45 -4.32 -14.32
CA VAL A 128 -5.41 -3.60 -13.50
C VAL A 128 -6.77 -3.56 -14.17
N SER A 129 -6.86 -3.10 -15.42
CA SER A 129 -8.16 -2.96 -16.08
C SER A 129 -8.06 -2.90 -17.59
N ASN A 130 -9.11 -3.37 -18.28
CA ASN A 130 -9.37 -3.10 -19.68
C ASN A 130 -10.89 -2.93 -19.90
N SER A 131 -11.33 -2.93 -21.16
CA SER A 131 -12.75 -2.83 -21.52
C SER A 131 -13.64 -3.95 -20.98
N SER A 132 -13.07 -5.09 -20.58
CA SER A 132 -13.80 -6.30 -20.20
C SER A 132 -13.69 -6.62 -18.72
N PHE A 133 -12.52 -6.43 -18.12
CA PHE A 133 -12.23 -6.81 -16.73
C PHE A 133 -11.47 -5.73 -15.97
N THR A 134 -11.75 -5.63 -14.67
CA THR A 134 -11.06 -4.76 -13.71
C THR A 134 -10.71 -5.56 -12.45
N VAL A 135 -9.46 -5.51 -12.04
CA VAL A 135 -8.97 -6.04 -10.77
C VAL A 135 -8.90 -4.87 -9.79
N SER A 136 -9.61 -4.99 -8.67
CA SER A 136 -9.73 -3.92 -7.67
C SER A 136 -8.98 -4.19 -6.37
N SER A 137 -8.40 -5.39 -6.18
CA SER A 137 -7.74 -5.78 -4.94
C SER A 137 -6.35 -6.32 -5.23
N PHE A 138 -5.33 -5.72 -4.61
CA PHE A 138 -3.93 -6.08 -4.77
C PHE A 138 -3.26 -6.18 -3.40
N THR A 139 -2.23 -7.03 -3.32
CA THR A 139 -1.32 -7.05 -2.18
C THR A 139 0.09 -6.73 -2.68
N LEU A 140 0.70 -5.68 -2.14
CA LEU A 140 2.06 -5.26 -2.45
C LEU A 140 2.99 -5.56 -1.27
N VAL A 141 4.07 -6.27 -1.54
CA VAL A 141 5.11 -6.59 -0.57
C VAL A 141 6.31 -5.70 -0.82
N LEU A 142 6.72 -4.97 0.23
CA LEU A 142 7.93 -4.17 0.25
C LEU A 142 9.00 -4.91 1.05
N GLU A 143 10.07 -5.33 0.37
CA GLU A 143 11.17 -6.08 0.97
C GLU A 143 12.35 -5.15 1.27
N PHE A 144 12.72 -5.03 2.54
CA PHE A 144 13.81 -4.20 3.00
C PHE A 144 14.99 -5.03 3.49
N ASN A 145 16.20 -4.55 3.21
CA ASN A 145 17.43 -5.10 3.78
C ASN A 145 18.22 -3.97 4.44
N LYS A 146 18.43 -4.07 5.76
CA LYS A 146 19.08 -3.04 6.58
C LYS A 146 18.50 -1.64 6.36
N GLY A 147 17.16 -1.57 6.21
CA GLY A 147 16.38 -0.36 5.99
C GLY A 147 16.35 0.16 4.56
N ARG A 148 16.95 -0.55 3.59
CA ARG A 148 16.92 -0.17 2.17
C ARG A 148 15.97 -1.07 1.41
N LEU A 149 15.06 -0.49 0.66
CA LEU A 149 14.16 -1.23 -0.22
C LEU A 149 14.97 -2.00 -1.27
N GLN A 150 14.79 -3.32 -1.32
CA GLN A 150 15.41 -4.20 -2.30
C GLN A 150 14.42 -4.52 -3.42
N ASN A 151 13.21 -4.94 -3.04
CA ASN A 151 12.23 -5.41 -4.00
C ASN A 151 10.81 -4.93 -3.67
N LEU A 152 10.00 -4.91 -4.73
CA LEU A 152 8.56 -4.68 -4.67
C LEU A 152 7.89 -5.82 -5.44
N HIS A 153 6.98 -6.54 -4.81
CA HIS A 153 6.31 -7.67 -5.45
C HIS A 153 4.82 -7.67 -5.22
N TRP A 154 4.08 -7.95 -6.29
CA TRP A 154 2.64 -8.19 -6.21
C TRP A 154 2.40 -9.64 -5.83
N LYS A 155 1.66 -9.85 -4.75
CA LYS A 155 1.18 -11.19 -4.42
C LYS A 155 -0.07 -11.49 -5.24
N LYS A 156 -0.12 -12.71 -5.79
CA LYS A 156 -1.28 -13.23 -6.50
C LYS A 156 -2.14 -14.02 -5.51
N ASP A 157 -3.41 -13.65 -5.42
CA ASP A 157 -4.31 -14.14 -4.38
C ASP A 157 -5.19 -15.31 -4.84
N GLY A 158 -4.92 -15.83 -6.04
CA GLY A 158 -5.72 -16.88 -6.64
C GLY A 158 -7.12 -16.38 -6.98
N CYS A 159 -8.06 -17.31 -7.04
CA CYS A 159 -9.43 -17.05 -7.48
C CYS A 159 -10.49 -17.38 -6.43
N ASP A 160 -10.10 -17.67 -5.19
CA ASP A 160 -11.05 -18.02 -4.14
C ASP A 160 -12.04 -16.88 -3.86
N ALA A 161 -11.59 -15.63 -3.97
CA ALA A 161 -12.43 -14.43 -3.83
C ALA A 161 -13.52 -14.28 -4.91
N CYS A 162 -13.37 -14.98 -6.05
CA CYS A 162 -14.31 -14.98 -7.17
C CYS A 162 -15.39 -16.07 -7.05
N SER A 163 -15.18 -17.08 -6.20
CA SER A 163 -16.08 -18.23 -6.09
C SER A 163 -17.50 -17.80 -5.68
N GLY A 164 -18.51 -18.30 -6.41
CA GLY A 164 -19.92 -18.07 -6.11
C GLY A 164 -20.50 -16.71 -6.53
N LYS A 165 -19.75 -15.87 -7.28
CA LYS A 165 -20.23 -14.55 -7.72
C LYS A 165 -20.26 -14.43 -9.26
N SER A 166 -21.43 -14.15 -9.83
CA SER A 166 -21.65 -14.10 -11.30
C SER A 166 -20.92 -12.95 -12.03
N ASN A 167 -20.67 -11.83 -11.33
CA ASN A 167 -19.99 -10.65 -11.89
C ASN A 167 -18.46 -10.74 -11.83
N PHE A 168 -17.93 -11.84 -11.30
CA PHE A 168 -16.50 -12.05 -11.07
C PHE A 168 -15.98 -13.12 -12.02
N VAL A 169 -14.73 -12.95 -12.47
CA VAL A 169 -14.05 -13.83 -13.40
C VAL A 169 -12.64 -14.09 -12.90
N CYS A 170 -12.25 -15.35 -12.90
CA CYS A 170 -10.91 -15.79 -12.57
C CYS A 170 -10.00 -15.67 -13.80
N LEU A 171 -9.16 -14.63 -13.85
CA LEU A 171 -8.22 -14.41 -14.94
C LEU A 171 -6.98 -15.30 -14.75
N GLY A 172 -6.67 -16.10 -15.79
CA GLY A 172 -5.46 -16.91 -15.84
C GLY A 172 -5.28 -17.89 -14.68
N LYS A 173 -6.36 -18.28 -13.99
CA LYS A 173 -6.33 -19.11 -12.76
C LYS A 173 -5.56 -18.50 -11.58
N GLN A 174 -5.27 -17.19 -11.62
CA GLN A 174 -4.35 -16.56 -10.67
C GLN A 174 -4.89 -15.28 -10.03
N THR A 175 -5.87 -14.62 -10.65
CA THR A 175 -6.35 -13.32 -10.16
C THR A 175 -7.84 -13.19 -10.36
N CYS A 176 -8.51 -12.78 -9.28
CA CYS A 176 -9.92 -12.49 -9.31
C CYS A 176 -10.19 -11.08 -9.89
N ALA A 177 -11.01 -10.99 -10.92
CA ALA A 177 -11.39 -9.75 -11.57
C ALA A 177 -12.91 -9.58 -11.61
N ILE A 178 -13.35 -8.33 -11.72
CA ILE A 178 -14.75 -7.93 -11.88
C ILE A 178 -14.96 -7.60 -13.36
N ARG A 179 -16.11 -7.94 -13.92
CA ARG A 179 -16.46 -7.45 -15.27
C ARG A 179 -16.52 -5.93 -15.24
N THR A 180 -15.85 -5.24 -16.16
CA THR A 180 -15.76 -3.77 -16.17
C THR A 180 -17.15 -3.11 -16.21
N GLN A 181 -18.11 -3.74 -16.91
CA GLN A 181 -19.50 -3.29 -16.98
C GLN A 181 -20.22 -3.24 -15.62
N SER A 182 -19.77 -4.02 -14.63
CA SER A 182 -20.34 -3.99 -13.28
C SER A 182 -19.83 -2.82 -12.44
N CYS A 183 -18.73 -2.18 -12.85
CA CYS A 183 -18.07 -1.10 -12.12
C CYS A 183 -18.80 0.24 -12.27
N LYS A 184 -18.72 1.10 -11.25
CA LYS A 184 -19.22 2.48 -11.23
C LYS A 184 -18.84 3.22 -12.51
N ASN A 185 -19.77 4.00 -13.05
CA ASN A 185 -19.85 4.57 -14.42
C ASN A 185 -20.54 3.66 -15.45
N GLN A 186 -20.64 2.34 -15.21
CA GLN A 186 -21.38 1.40 -16.06
C GLN A 186 -22.31 0.46 -15.27
N GLY A 187 -22.08 0.31 -13.96
CA GLY A 187 -22.85 -0.50 -13.03
C GLY A 187 -22.77 0.01 -11.59
N PRO A 188 -23.32 -0.73 -10.62
CA PRO A 188 -23.47 -0.25 -9.23
C PRO A 188 -22.23 -0.46 -8.34
N VAL A 189 -21.24 -1.24 -8.78
CA VAL A 189 -20.14 -1.70 -7.92
C VAL A 189 -18.99 -0.69 -7.91
N ASP A 190 -18.50 -0.30 -6.74
CA ASP A 190 -17.26 0.49 -6.65
C ASP A 190 -16.03 -0.40 -6.90
N CYS A 191 -15.35 -0.16 -8.01
CA CYS A 191 -14.14 -0.88 -8.42
C CYS A 191 -12.85 -0.08 -8.16
N SER A 192 -12.88 0.89 -7.25
CA SER A 192 -11.68 1.58 -6.78
C SER A 192 -10.62 0.58 -6.35
N ILE A 193 -9.36 0.90 -6.66
CA ILE A 193 -8.24 -0.01 -6.47
C ILE A 193 -7.80 0.05 -5.01
N GLY A 194 -7.92 -1.06 -4.29
CA GLY A 194 -7.35 -1.30 -2.98
C GLY A 194 -5.98 -1.99 -3.09
N ILE A 195 -4.97 -1.45 -2.43
CA ILE A 195 -3.63 -2.05 -2.33
C ILE A 195 -3.32 -2.28 -0.86
N GLN A 196 -3.36 -3.53 -0.44
CA GLN A 196 -2.91 -3.95 0.87
C GLN A 196 -1.37 -4.00 0.89
N LEU A 197 -0.78 -3.39 1.91
CA LEU A 197 0.67 -3.38 2.07
C LEU A 197 1.13 -4.43 3.08
N ALA A 198 2.29 -5.00 2.79
CA ALA A 198 3.01 -5.86 3.68
C ALA A 198 4.51 -5.52 3.63
N PHE A 199 5.17 -5.54 4.78
CA PHE A 199 6.60 -5.28 4.89
C PHE A 199 7.33 -6.56 5.31
N SER A 200 8.52 -6.75 4.74
CA SER A 200 9.38 -7.90 5.00
C SER A 200 10.84 -7.47 5.12
N GLY A 201 11.64 -8.27 5.82
CA GLY A 201 13.07 -8.09 5.97
C GLY A 201 13.43 -7.25 7.19
N THR A 202 14.41 -6.33 7.06
CA THR A 202 14.95 -5.60 8.20
C THR A 202 15.08 -4.10 7.98
N ASP A 203 14.96 -3.36 9.07
CA ASP A 203 15.10 -1.91 9.13
C ASP A 203 16.58 -1.47 9.29
N LYS A 204 16.87 -0.16 9.36
CA LYS A 204 18.25 0.35 9.43
C LYS A 204 19.03 -0.06 10.69
N HIS A 205 18.32 -0.47 11.74
CA HIS A 205 18.84 -0.98 13.00
C HIS A 205 18.75 -2.51 13.08
N GLU A 206 18.52 -3.18 11.94
CA GLU A 206 18.39 -4.64 11.83
C GLU A 206 17.18 -5.22 12.56
N SER A 207 16.20 -4.39 12.93
CA SER A 207 14.94 -4.85 13.49
C SER A 207 14.08 -5.47 12.39
N VAL A 208 13.46 -6.62 12.69
CA VAL A 208 12.64 -7.37 11.73
C VAL A 208 11.31 -6.66 11.47
N LEU A 209 10.93 -6.59 10.19
CA LEU A 209 9.60 -6.16 9.73
C LEU A 209 8.70 -7.40 9.62
N ASN A 210 7.58 -7.42 10.34
CA ASN A 210 6.77 -8.64 10.56
C ASN A 210 5.37 -8.60 9.95
N SER A 211 4.90 -7.46 9.47
CA SER A 211 3.55 -7.29 8.91
C SER A 211 3.23 -8.27 7.78
N TRP A 212 4.22 -8.78 7.03
CA TRP A 212 4.01 -9.88 6.08
C TRP A 212 3.44 -11.17 6.71
N TYR A 213 3.93 -11.57 7.88
CA TYR A 213 3.42 -12.74 8.59
C TYR A 213 2.00 -12.51 9.10
N GLU A 214 1.71 -11.28 9.54
CA GLU A 214 0.38 -10.88 9.98
C GLU A 214 -0.63 -10.89 8.82
N VAL A 215 -0.24 -10.43 7.62
CA VAL A 215 -1.05 -10.50 6.41
C VAL A 215 -1.33 -11.95 5.99
N SER A 216 -0.39 -12.86 6.20
CA SER A 216 -0.61 -14.30 5.96
C SER A 216 -1.63 -14.90 6.93
N ASN A 217 -1.63 -14.47 8.20
CA ASN A 217 -2.60 -14.92 9.20
C ASN A 217 -3.99 -14.28 8.99
N LEU A 218 -4.04 -13.01 8.58
CA LEU A 218 -5.28 -12.32 8.24
C LEU A 218 -5.99 -12.94 7.01
N ARG A 219 -5.24 -13.60 6.11
CA ARG A 219 -5.82 -14.34 4.99
C ARG A 219 -6.64 -15.56 5.38
N GLN A 220 -6.42 -16.15 6.56
CA GLN A 220 -7.32 -17.20 7.06
C GLN A 220 -8.74 -16.66 7.28
N TYR A 221 -8.87 -15.34 7.47
CA TYR A 221 -10.13 -14.63 7.62
C TYR A 221 -10.36 -13.74 6.40
N SER A 222 -10.70 -14.33 5.25
CA SER A 222 -11.14 -13.68 4.00
C SER A 222 -11.31 -12.16 4.14
N LEU A 223 -10.21 -11.42 3.95
CA LEU A 223 -10.15 -9.98 4.27
C LEU A 223 -11.16 -9.18 3.44
N TYR A 224 -11.57 -9.71 2.28
CA TYR A 224 -12.69 -9.17 1.51
C TYR A 224 -13.95 -9.02 2.37
N GLY A 225 -14.31 -10.02 3.18
CA GLY A 225 -15.49 -9.99 4.05
C GLY A 225 -15.35 -9.05 5.25
N LEU A 226 -14.15 -8.95 5.84
CA LEU A 226 -13.89 -8.00 6.94
C LEU A 226 -13.89 -6.55 6.45
N TYR A 227 -13.25 -6.27 5.31
CA TYR A 227 -13.12 -4.91 4.77
C TYR A 227 -14.37 -4.43 4.00
N SER A 228 -15.12 -5.32 3.34
CA SER A 228 -16.42 -4.94 2.76
C SER A 228 -17.41 -4.54 3.87
N ASN A 229 -17.43 -5.31 4.97
CA ASN A 229 -18.24 -4.99 6.13
C ASN A 229 -17.75 -3.72 6.84
N LEU A 230 -16.43 -3.48 6.94
CA LEU A 230 -15.89 -2.23 7.51
C LEU A 230 -16.23 -1.01 6.66
N LYS A 231 -16.18 -1.12 5.34
CA LYS A 231 -16.60 -0.05 4.43
C LYS A 231 -18.10 0.23 4.55
N ASP A 232 -18.94 -0.80 4.60
CA ASP A 232 -20.38 -0.62 4.85
C ASP A 232 -20.67 -0.06 6.25
N THR A 233 -19.89 -0.43 7.26
CA THR A 233 -20.05 0.06 8.65
C THR A 233 -19.59 1.52 8.78
N LEU A 234 -18.49 1.90 8.14
CA LEU A 234 -18.00 3.29 8.11
C LEU A 234 -18.89 4.19 7.25
N SER A 235 -19.29 3.75 6.05
CA SER A 235 -20.25 4.50 5.22
C SER A 235 -21.64 4.60 5.87
N GLY A 236 -22.08 3.56 6.60
CA GLY A 236 -23.33 3.59 7.36
C GLY A 236 -23.31 4.50 8.59
N GLN A 237 -22.14 4.71 9.21
CA GLN A 237 -21.99 5.69 10.30
C GLN A 237 -21.89 7.13 9.78
N PHE A 238 -21.20 7.37 8.66
CA PHE A 238 -21.12 8.71 8.07
C PHE A 238 -22.49 9.24 7.58
N ASN A 239 -23.37 8.36 7.08
CA ASN A 239 -24.76 8.72 6.71
C ASN A 239 -25.69 8.97 7.92
N LYS A 240 -25.22 8.79 9.17
CA LYS A 240 -25.97 9.16 10.38
C LYS A 240 -25.54 10.52 10.94
N PHE A 241 -24.47 11.11 10.41
CA PHE A 241 -23.95 12.39 10.85
C PHE A 241 -24.14 13.52 9.82
N PHE A 242 -24.68 13.22 8.64
CA PHE A 242 -25.10 14.19 7.61
C PHE A 242 -26.45 13.81 7.02
#